data_AF-A0A1F3C614-F1
#
_entry.id   AF-A0A1F3C614-F1
#
_cell.length_a   1.000
_cell.length_b   1.000
_cell.length_c   1.000
_cell.angle_alpha   90.00
_cell.angle_beta   90.00
_cell.angle_gamma   90.00
#
_symmetry.space_group_name_H-M   'P 1'
#
loop_
_entity.id
_entity.type
_entity.pdbx_description
1 polymer ?
#
loop_
_entity_poly.entity_id
_entity_poly.type
_entity_poly.pdbx_seq_one_letter_code
_entity_poly.pdbx_strand_id
1 'polypeptide(L)'
;MNQRTALIIAHLLEPIAPDSYVRWGFFNPIFERKEYVETYVMEKMAREMIAKNPDLKIEYDKAVAENPEYYNNQYTKLFWFFERTPYWDQQLNLYPIGKIFDSNQINEF
;
A
#
# COMPACT_ATOMS: atom_id res chain seq x y z
N MET A 1 -27.13 21.62 -3.10
CA MET A 1 -26.99 20.32 -2.39
C MET A 1 -28.09 20.25 -1.32
N ASN A 2 -29.07 19.37 -1.47
CA ASN A 2 -30.19 19.23 -0.51
C ASN A 2 -30.03 17.93 0.31
N GLN A 3 -28.95 17.86 1.09
CA GLN A 3 -28.71 16.74 2.01
C GLN A 3 -28.45 17.30 3.41
N ARG A 4 -29.41 17.11 4.31
CA ARG A 4 -29.39 17.66 5.68
C ARG A 4 -28.16 17.20 6.47
N THR A 5 -27.73 15.96 6.25
CA THR A 5 -26.62 15.34 7.00
C THR A 5 -25.26 15.46 6.32
N ALA A 6 -25.13 16.28 5.26
CA ALA A 6 -23.90 16.35 4.47
C ALA A 6 -22.64 16.68 5.30
N LEU A 7 -22.75 17.62 6.25
CA LEU A 7 -21.63 17.98 7.14
C LEU A 7 -21.24 16.81 8.06
N ILE A 8 -22.22 16.08 8.59
CA ILE A 8 -21.96 14.91 9.44
C ILE A 8 -21.24 13.83 8.64
N ILE A 9 -21.72 13.54 7.43
CA ILE A 9 -21.08 12.57 6.53
C ILE A 9 -19.64 13.01 6.23
N ALA A 10 -19.41 14.28 5.87
CA ALA A 10 -18.07 14.79 5.62
C ALA A 10 -17.16 14.64 6.86
N HIS A 11 -17.66 14.91 8.07
CA HIS A 11 -16.90 14.71 9.30
C HIS A 11 -16.56 13.24 9.58
N LEU A 12 -17.50 12.31 9.39
CA LEU A 12 -17.26 10.88 9.63
C LEU A 12 -16.24 10.29 8.64
N LEU A 13 -16.22 10.81 7.40
CA LEU A 13 -15.36 10.35 6.31
C LEU A 13 -14.02 11.11 6.20
N GLU A 14 -13.82 12.18 6.97
CA GLU A 14 -12.55 12.91 7.02
C GLU A 14 -11.59 12.19 7.98
N PRO A 15 -10.48 11.59 7.51
CA PRO A 15 -9.63 10.75 8.36
C PRO A 15 -9.07 11.49 9.59
N ILE A 16 -8.75 12.78 9.46
CA ILE A 16 -8.18 13.60 10.54
C ILE A 16 -9.24 14.18 11.50
N ALA A 17 -10.53 13.97 11.25
CA ALA A 17 -11.59 14.50 12.09
C ALA A 17 -11.63 13.80 13.46
N PRO A 18 -12.08 14.48 14.53
CA PRO A 18 -12.06 13.95 15.89
C PRO A 18 -12.95 12.72 16.09
N ASP A 19 -14.02 12.58 15.31
CA ASP A 19 -14.98 11.48 15.36
C ASP A 19 -15.06 10.73 14.02
N SER A 20 -13.94 10.59 13.32
CA SER A 20 -13.89 9.89 12.03
C SER A 20 -14.01 8.37 12.18
N TYR A 21 -14.56 7.70 11.16
CA TYR A 21 -14.65 6.23 11.16
C TYR A 21 -13.30 5.54 11.31
N VAL A 22 -12.23 6.13 10.78
CA VAL A 22 -10.87 5.60 10.95
C VAL A 22 -10.40 5.69 12.41
N ARG A 23 -10.71 6.79 13.11
CA ARG A 23 -10.37 6.96 14.52
C ARG A 23 -11.17 6.03 15.43
N TRP A 24 -12.41 5.73 15.06
CA TRP A 24 -13.25 4.74 15.74
C TRP A 24 -12.90 3.29 15.37
N GLY A 25 -11.94 3.08 14.46
CA GLY A 25 -11.45 1.76 14.09
C GLY A 25 -12.31 1.00 13.07
N PHE A 26 -13.34 1.63 12.49
CA PHE A 26 -14.17 1.02 11.44
C PHE A 26 -13.33 0.61 10.20
N PHE A 27 -12.27 1.36 9.92
CA PHE A 27 -11.36 1.08 8.81
C PHE A 27 -10.07 0.34 9.22
N ASN A 28 -9.97 -0.20 10.43
CA ASN A 28 -8.76 -0.96 10.85
C ASN A 28 -8.29 -2.03 9.85
N PRO A 29 -9.18 -2.79 9.18
CA PRO A 29 -8.74 -3.82 8.24
C PRO A 29 -7.82 -3.33 7.11
N ILE A 30 -7.89 -2.06 6.71
CA ILE A 30 -7.03 -1.51 5.65
C ILE A 30 -5.57 -1.37 6.10
N PHE A 31 -5.31 -1.30 7.41
CA PHE A 31 -3.96 -1.17 7.97
C PHE A 31 -3.33 -2.52 8.31
N GLU A 32 -4.06 -3.61 8.10
CA GLU A 32 -3.63 -4.94 8.45
C GLU A 32 -3.19 -5.68 7.21
N ARG A 33 -1.89 -5.98 7.11
CA ARG A 33 -1.38 -6.86 6.07
C ARG A 33 -1.95 -8.27 6.24
N LYS A 34 -2.72 -8.73 5.27
CA LYS A 34 -3.34 -10.06 5.28
C LYS A 34 -2.46 -11.13 4.64
N GLU A 35 -1.61 -10.74 3.70
CA GLU A 35 -0.81 -11.66 2.91
C GLU A 35 0.66 -11.69 3.34
N TYR A 36 1.26 -12.87 3.22
CA TYR A 36 2.70 -13.06 3.36
C TYR A 36 3.15 -14.12 2.37
N VAL A 37 4.44 -14.13 2.05
CA VAL A 37 5.06 -15.13 1.18
C VAL A 37 6.12 -15.90 1.94
N GLU A 38 6.14 -17.20 1.73
CA GLU A 38 7.17 -18.08 2.26
C GLU A 38 8.51 -17.80 1.56
N THR A 39 9.60 -17.77 2.34
CA THR A 39 10.92 -17.37 1.84
C THR A 39 11.45 -18.30 0.76
N TYR A 40 11.16 -19.60 0.80
CA TYR A 40 11.59 -20.56 -0.22
C TYR A 40 10.87 -20.35 -1.57
N VAL A 41 9.60 -19.92 -1.55
CA VAL A 41 8.88 -19.53 -2.77
C VAL A 41 9.45 -18.23 -3.32
N MET A 42 9.67 -17.26 -2.42
CA MET A 42 10.13 -15.93 -2.80
C MET A 42 11.57 -15.95 -3.33
N GLU A 43 12.45 -16.80 -2.81
CA GLU A 43 13.83 -16.91 -3.32
C GLU A 43 13.84 -17.35 -4.78
N LYS A 44 13.09 -18.40 -5.12
CA LYS A 44 12.97 -18.87 -6.50
C LYS A 44 12.39 -17.78 -7.39
N MET A 45 11.29 -17.16 -6.96
CA MET A 45 10.61 -16.11 -7.72
C MET A 45 11.48 -14.87 -7.91
N ALA A 46 12.25 -14.44 -6.91
CA ALA A 46 13.15 -13.29 -7.03
C ALA A 46 14.21 -13.50 -8.11
N ARG A 47 14.76 -14.72 -8.23
CA ARG A 47 15.71 -15.08 -9.30
C ARG A 47 15.05 -15.01 -10.67
N GLU A 48 13.82 -15.50 -10.80
CA GLU A 48 13.03 -15.42 -12.03
C GLU A 48 12.68 -13.97 -12.40
N MET A 49 12.32 -13.15 -11.41
CA MET A 49 12.05 -11.71 -11.60
C MET A 49 13.28 -10.97 -12.13
N ILE A 50 14.46 -11.22 -11.55
CA ILE A 50 15.74 -10.64 -12.02
C ILE A 50 16.09 -11.14 -13.42
N ALA A 51 15.93 -12.43 -13.70
CA ALA A 51 16.22 -12.98 -15.03
C ALA A 51 15.32 -12.38 -16.12
N LYS A 52 14.05 -12.09 -15.78
CA LYS A 52 13.09 -11.46 -16.70
C LYS A 52 13.31 -9.96 -16.85
N ASN A 53 13.71 -9.27 -15.78
CA ASN A 53 14.00 -7.84 -15.77
C ASN A 53 15.34 -7.57 -15.06
N PRO A 54 16.46 -7.51 -15.82
CA PRO A 54 17.78 -7.25 -15.26
C PRO A 54 17.89 -5.90 -14.51
N ASP A 55 17.10 -4.89 -14.90
CA ASP A 55 17.10 -3.57 -14.25
C ASP A 55 16.64 -3.66 -12.78
N LEU A 56 15.79 -4.64 -12.47
CA LEU A 56 15.34 -4.90 -11.10
C LEU A 56 16.51 -5.22 -10.15
N LYS A 57 17.58 -5.86 -10.66
CA LYS A 57 18.78 -6.12 -9.86
C LYS A 57 19.52 -4.83 -9.51
N ILE A 58 19.57 -3.87 -10.44
CA ILE A 58 20.20 -2.58 -10.24
C ILE A 58 19.44 -1.79 -9.16
N GLU A 59 18.11 -1.75 -9.26
CA GLU A 59 17.26 -1.13 -8.25
C GLU A 59 17.42 -1.77 -6.87
N TYR A 60 17.45 -3.10 -6.82
CA TYR A 60 17.64 -3.84 -5.57
C TYR A 60 19.01 -3.54 -4.94
N ASP A 61 20.08 -3.59 -5.72
CA ASP A 61 21.44 -3.32 -5.23
C ASP A 61 21.57 -1.89 -4.70
N LYS A 62 20.94 -0.93 -5.37
CA LYS A 62 20.85 0.45 -4.88
C LYS A 62 20.12 0.52 -3.54
N ALA A 63 18.95 -0.13 -3.42
CA ALA A 63 18.19 -0.14 -2.17
C ALA A 63 19.01 -0.75 -1.00
N VAL A 64 19.75 -1.84 -1.27
CA VAL A 64 20.65 -2.48 -0.30
C VAL A 64 21.80 -1.57 0.10
N ALA A 65 22.43 -0.88 -0.87
CA ALA A 65 23.52 0.04 -0.61
C ALA A 65 23.10 1.27 0.22
N GLU A 66 21.88 1.76 -0.01
CA GLU A 66 21.32 2.90 0.74
C GLU A 66 20.90 2.53 2.18
N ASN A 67 20.54 1.26 2.43
CA ASN A 67 20.00 0.82 3.73
C ASN A 67 20.58 -0.53 4.19
N PRO A 68 21.91 -0.65 4.35
CA PRO A 68 22.57 -1.93 4.59
C PRO A 68 22.09 -2.64 5.87
N GLU A 69 21.84 -1.90 6.95
CA GLU A 69 21.33 -2.45 8.21
C GLU A 69 19.94 -3.07 8.07
N TYR A 70 19.05 -2.43 7.31
CA TYR A 70 17.69 -2.92 7.07
C TYR A 70 17.71 -4.20 6.23
N TYR A 71 18.58 -4.26 5.22
CA TYR A 71 18.74 -5.41 4.35
C TYR A 71 19.75 -6.44 4.88
N ASN A 72 20.14 -6.39 6.15
CA ASN A 72 21.01 -7.42 6.75
C ASN A 72 20.25 -8.72 7.12
N ASN A 73 18.99 -8.85 6.71
CA ASN A 73 18.14 -10.01 7.01
C ASN A 73 17.61 -10.62 5.69
N GLN A 74 17.61 -11.95 5.58
CA GLN A 74 17.02 -12.66 4.44
C GLN A 74 15.56 -12.25 4.19
N TYR A 75 14.77 -12.09 5.26
CA TYR A 75 13.36 -11.73 5.14
C TYR A 75 13.18 -10.38 4.46
N THR A 76 13.90 -9.33 4.89
CA THR A 76 13.76 -7.98 4.32
C THR A 76 14.26 -7.91 2.88
N LYS A 77 15.33 -8.65 2.57
CA LYS A 77 15.82 -8.83 1.18
C LYS A 77 14.75 -9.40 0.27
N LEU A 78 14.12 -10.51 0.67
CA LEU A 78 13.09 -11.18 -0.13
C LEU A 78 11.78 -10.38 -0.17
N PHE A 79 11.46 -9.70 0.92
CA PHE A 79 10.26 -8.87 1.03
C PHE A 79 10.28 -7.71 0.02
N TRP A 80 11.44 -7.12 -0.25
CA TRP A 80 11.58 -6.09 -1.29
C TRP A 80 11.11 -6.57 -2.68
N PHE A 81 11.36 -7.84 -3.00
CA PHE A 81 10.85 -8.45 -4.24
C PHE A 81 9.35 -8.73 -4.12
N PHE A 82 8.88 -9.23 -2.98
CA PHE A 82 7.45 -9.51 -2.76
C PHE A 82 6.57 -8.28 -3.00
N GLU A 83 6.98 -7.10 -2.51
CA GLU A 83 6.29 -5.81 -2.73
C GLU A 83 6.13 -5.44 -4.22
N ARG A 84 6.91 -6.07 -5.11
CA ARG A 84 6.89 -5.86 -6.57
C ARG A 84 6.23 -7.00 -7.33
N THR A 85 5.60 -7.93 -6.62
CA THR A 85 4.82 -9.01 -7.23
C THR A 85 3.36 -8.58 -7.46
N PRO A 86 2.63 -9.24 -8.37
CA PRO A 86 1.19 -9.03 -8.52
C PRO A 86 0.35 -9.44 -7.30
N TYR A 87 0.95 -10.16 -6.34
CA TYR A 87 0.29 -10.62 -5.11
C TYR A 87 0.41 -9.60 -3.98
N TRP A 88 1.15 -8.51 -4.18
CA TRP A 88 1.20 -7.46 -3.17
C TRP A 88 -0.17 -6.77 -3.06
N ASP A 89 -0.67 -6.64 -1.83
CA ASP A 89 -1.92 -5.95 -1.56
C ASP A 89 -1.74 -4.44 -1.78
N GLN A 90 -2.23 -3.97 -2.94
CA GLN A 90 -2.18 -2.56 -3.33
C GLN A 90 -3.14 -1.68 -2.51
N GLN A 91 -4.06 -2.28 -1.74
CA GLN A 91 -5.00 -1.56 -0.88
C GLN A 91 -4.50 -1.42 0.55
N LEU A 92 -3.36 -2.04 0.89
CA LEU A 92 -2.75 -1.91 2.21
C LEU A 92 -2.41 -0.43 2.50
N ASN A 93 -2.86 0.05 3.64
CA ASN A 93 -2.75 1.43 4.10
C ASN A 93 -3.44 2.48 3.20
N LEU A 94 -4.28 2.06 2.25
CA LEU A 94 -5.04 2.98 1.39
C LEU A 94 -6.38 3.32 2.04
N TYR A 95 -6.59 4.59 2.37
CA TYR A 95 -7.87 5.05 2.90
C TYR A 95 -8.97 4.98 1.82
N PRO A 96 -10.09 4.27 2.05
CA PRO A 96 -11.04 3.94 0.98
C PRO A 96 -11.99 5.09 0.62
N ILE A 97 -11.75 6.31 1.12
CA ILE A 97 -12.56 7.49 0.81
C ILE A 97 -11.73 8.49 0.02
N GLY A 98 -12.14 8.76 -1.21
CA GLY A 98 -11.57 9.81 -2.05
C GLY A 98 -12.23 11.18 -1.82
N LYS A 99 -11.46 12.25 -2.05
CA LYS A 99 -11.97 13.63 -2.10
C LYS A 99 -11.77 14.17 -3.50
N ILE A 100 -12.83 14.75 -4.05
CA ILE A 100 -12.78 15.44 -5.34
C ILE A 100 -12.61 16.92 -5.05
N PHE A 101 -11.53 17.52 -5.59
CA PHE A 101 -11.24 18.94 -5.43
C PHE A 101 -11.61 19.76 -6.68
N ASP A 102 -11.71 19.10 -7.84
CA ASP A 102 -12.17 19.70 -9.08
C ASP A 102 -13.53 19.11 -9.47
N SER A 103 -14.55 19.96 -9.55
CA SER A 103 -15.90 19.57 -9.91
C SER A 103 -16.02 19.04 -11.34
N ASN A 104 -15.07 19.33 -12.23
CA ASN A 104 -15.04 18.75 -13.58
C ASN A 104 -14.87 17.23 -13.56
N GLN A 105 -14.16 16.69 -12.55
CA GLN A 105 -13.92 15.25 -12.38
C GLN A 105 -15.21 14.48 -12.05
N ILE A 106 -16.25 15.15 -11.57
CA ILE A 106 -17.53 14.49 -11.21
C ILE A 106 -18.23 13.95 -12.45
N ASN A 107 -18.04 14.58 -13.62
CA ASN A 107 -18.69 14.17 -14.86
C ASN A 107 -17.95 13.04 -15.61
N GLU A 108 -16.80 12.60 -15.09
CA GLU A 108 -15.96 11.54 -15.70
C GLU A 108 -16.27 10.14 -15.14
N PHE A 109 -17.18 10.04 -14.17
CA PHE A 109 -17.67 8.79 -13.57
C PHE A 109 -19.14 8.53 -13.95
#